data_AF-A0A946BFM2-F1
#
_entry.id   AF-A0A946BFM2-F1
#
_cell.length_a   1.000
_cell.length_b   1.000
_cell.length_c   1.000
_cell.angle_alpha   90.00
_cell.angle_beta   90.00
_cell.angle_gamma   90.00
#
_symmetry.space_group_name_H-M   'P 1'
#
loop_
_entity.id
_entity.type
_entity.pdbx_description
1 polymer ?
#
loop_
_entity_poly.entity_id
_entity_poly.type
_entity_poly.pdbx_seq_one_letter_code
_entity_poly.pdbx_strand_id
1 'polypeptide(L)'
;MQKTKLQHRRMYDTRHTFASWALAAGESPEWVARTLGHVNTSMVYKTYGRYIPNLKRKDGSSFEKQFTRPIIEGNLRQAQF
;
A
#
# COMPACT_ATOMS: atom_id res chain seq x y z
N MET A 1 -33.83 12.20 -5.58
CA MET A 1 -33.23 10.86 -5.35
C MET A 1 -34.22 9.70 -5.52
N GLN A 2 -35.33 9.88 -6.25
CA GLN A 2 -36.43 8.89 -6.31
C GLN A 2 -36.51 8.04 -7.59
N LYS A 3 -35.62 8.26 -8.58
CA LYS A 3 -35.65 7.47 -9.84
C LYS A 3 -35.09 6.06 -9.69
N THR A 4 -34.18 5.87 -8.75
CA THR A 4 -33.59 4.58 -8.39
C THR A 4 -34.03 4.25 -6.98
N LYS A 5 -34.53 3.03 -6.75
CA LYS A 5 -35.03 2.53 -5.44
C LYS A 5 -33.89 2.32 -4.42
N LEU A 6 -32.95 3.26 -4.35
CA LEU A 6 -31.78 3.19 -3.50
C LEU A 6 -31.98 4.07 -2.26
N GLN A 7 -31.43 3.60 -1.15
CA GLN A 7 -31.37 4.35 0.10
C GLN A 7 -30.53 5.61 -0.10
N HIS A 8 -30.91 6.70 0.57
CA HIS A 8 -30.15 7.94 0.55
C HIS A 8 -28.73 7.69 1.08
N ARG A 9 -27.73 8.13 0.32
CA ARG A 9 -26.31 8.09 0.72
C ARG A 9 -25.80 9.51 0.91
N ARG A 10 -25.01 9.70 1.96
CA ARG A 10 -24.40 11.00 2.24
C ARG A 10 -23.29 11.24 1.23
N MET A 11 -22.99 12.51 0.94
CA MET A 11 -21.88 12.85 0.05
C MET A 11 -20.54 12.29 0.55
N TYR A 12 -20.35 12.19 1.86
CA TYR A 12 -19.14 11.61 2.46
C TYR A 12 -18.93 10.13 2.10
N ASP A 13 -19.99 9.38 1.83
CA ASP A 13 -19.88 7.96 1.47
C ASP A 13 -19.19 7.77 0.11
N THR A 14 -19.30 8.75 -0.80
CA THR A 14 -18.59 8.72 -2.10
C THR A 14 -17.08 8.80 -1.94
N ARG A 15 -16.60 9.52 -0.91
CA ARG A 15 -15.18 9.61 -0.54
C ARG A 15 -14.62 8.24 -0.17
N HIS A 16 -15.40 7.44 0.56
CA HIS A 16 -15.02 6.09 0.95
C HIS A 16 -14.98 5.13 -0.24
N THR A 17 -15.96 5.25 -1.15
CA THR A 17 -15.98 4.47 -2.39
C THR A 17 -14.73 4.75 -3.23
N PHE A 18 -14.38 6.03 -3.42
CA PHE A 18 -13.17 6.42 -4.15
C PHE A 18 -11.90 5.84 -3.53
N ALA A 19 -11.72 5.97 -2.21
CA ALA A 19 -10.54 5.44 -1.51
C ALA A 19 -10.39 3.93 -1.69
N SER A 20 -11.50 3.20 -1.58
CA SER A 20 -11.51 1.73 -1.72
C SER A 20 -11.16 1.31 -3.15
N TRP A 21 -11.66 2.02 -4.17
CA TRP A 21 -11.35 1.75 -5.57
C TRP A 21 -9.91 2.08 -5.93
N ALA A 22 -9.37 3.21 -5.46
CA ALA A 22 -7.99 3.59 -5.73
C ALA A 22 -6.99 2.57 -5.13
N LEU A 23 -7.23 2.11 -3.91
CA LEU A 23 -6.39 1.09 -3.28
C LEU A 23 -6.53 -0.28 -3.95
N ALA A 24 -7.73 -0.65 -4.39
CA ALA A 24 -7.95 -1.86 -5.16
C ALA A 24 -7.24 -1.83 -6.53
N ALA A 25 -7.11 -0.64 -7.14
CA ALA A 25 -6.33 -0.44 -8.37
C ALA A 25 -4.81 -0.55 -8.15
N GLY A 26 -4.35 -0.63 -6.90
CA GLY A 26 -2.93 -0.74 -6.54
C GLY A 26 -2.21 0.60 -6.37
N GLU A 27 -2.96 1.71 -6.27
CA GLU A 27 -2.37 3.03 -6.02
C GLU A 27 -1.76 3.12 -4.62
N SER A 28 -0.75 3.97 -4.47
CA SER A 28 -0.09 4.13 -3.17
C SER A 28 -1.03 4.79 -2.15
N PRO A 29 -1.06 4.32 -0.89
CA PRO A 29 -1.88 4.94 0.16
C PRO A 29 -1.57 6.42 0.41
N GLU A 30 -0.32 6.83 0.15
CA GLU A 30 0.15 8.21 0.22
C GLU A 30 -0.50 9.09 -0.84
N TRP A 31 -0.57 8.58 -2.08
CA TRP A 31 -1.26 9.27 -3.16
C TRP A 31 -2.75 9.40 -2.87
N VAL A 32 -3.40 8.34 -2.39
CA VAL A 32 -4.81 8.35 -2.00
C VAL A 32 -5.07 9.36 -0.87
N ALA A 33 -4.20 9.40 0.16
CA ALA A 33 -4.31 10.36 1.26
C ALA A 33 -4.23 11.81 0.75
N ARG A 34 -3.27 12.10 -0.12
CA ARG A 34 -3.07 13.44 -0.72
C ARG A 34 -4.27 13.85 -1.58
N THR A 35 -4.79 12.95 -2.41
CA THR A 35 -5.95 13.22 -3.28
C THR A 35 -7.21 13.53 -2.49
N LEU A 36 -7.36 12.89 -1.32
CA LEU A 36 -8.47 13.13 -0.41
C LEU A 36 -8.26 14.38 0.48
N GLY A 37 -7.09 14.98 0.47
CA GLY A 37 -6.74 16.09 1.36
C GLY A 37 -6.57 15.65 2.82
N HIS A 38 -6.20 14.40 3.07
CA HIS A 38 -5.82 13.95 4.40
C HIS A 38 -4.41 14.50 4.74
N VAL A 39 -4.30 15.15 5.89
CA VAL A 39 -3.01 15.63 6.43
C VAL A 39 -2.11 14.45 6.85
N ASN A 40 -2.72 13.30 7.18
CA ASN A 40 -2.00 12.14 7.68
C ASN A 40 -2.45 10.84 6.99
N THR A 41 -1.49 10.09 6.47
CA THR A 41 -1.65 8.76 5.86
C THR A 41 -2.08 7.69 6.85
N SER A 42 -1.86 7.89 8.16
CA SER A 42 -2.25 6.93 9.20
C SER A 42 -3.74 6.57 9.16
N MET A 43 -4.61 7.51 8.76
CA MET A 43 -6.04 7.23 8.61
C MET A 43 -6.31 6.23 7.48
N VAL A 44 -5.61 6.34 6.36
CA VAL A 44 -5.80 5.46 5.19
C VAL A 44 -5.35 4.04 5.53
N TYR A 45 -4.20 3.90 6.19
CA TYR A 45 -3.72 2.59 6.66
C TYR A 45 -4.66 1.95 7.68
N LYS A 46 -5.17 2.74 8.65
CA LYS A 46 -6.11 2.22 9.67
C LYS A 46 -7.46 1.80 9.07
N THR A 47 -8.02 2.58 8.16
CA THR A 47 -9.37 2.34 7.61
C THR A 47 -9.35 1.37 6.43
N TYR A 48 -8.34 1.43 5.57
CA TYR A 48 -8.30 0.68 4.31
C TYR A 48 -7.12 -0.28 4.18
N GLY A 49 -6.29 -0.43 5.21
CA GLY A 49 -5.11 -1.31 5.18
C GLY A 49 -5.45 -2.75 4.76
N ARG A 50 -6.66 -3.23 5.06
CA ARG A 50 -7.15 -4.55 4.64
C ARG A 50 -7.26 -4.72 3.11
N TYR A 51 -7.50 -3.63 2.38
CA TYR A 51 -7.70 -3.64 0.94
C TYR A 51 -6.43 -3.32 0.16
N ILE A 52 -5.35 -2.97 0.85
CA ILE A 52 -4.04 -2.82 0.21
C ILE A 52 -3.56 -4.22 -0.13
N PRO A 53 -3.47 -4.57 -1.43
CA PRO A 53 -2.98 -5.88 -1.80
C PRO A 53 -1.56 -6.02 -1.27
N ASN A 54 -1.29 -7.12 -0.57
CA ASN A 54 0.06 -7.44 -0.10
C ASN A 54 0.90 -7.83 -1.32
N LEU A 55 1.36 -6.81 -2.05
CA LEU A 55 1.83 -6.90 -3.43
C LEU A 55 3.06 -7.78 -3.58
N LYS A 56 3.81 -8.03 -2.48
CA LYS A 56 5.06 -8.78 -2.55
C LYS A 56 5.17 -9.98 -1.62
N ARG A 57 4.42 -10.10 -0.50
CA ARG A 57 4.55 -11.23 0.48
C ARG A 57 6.01 -11.60 0.84
N LYS A 58 6.94 -10.71 0.51
CA LYS A 58 8.40 -10.84 0.55
C LYS A 58 8.94 -9.50 1.00
N ASP A 59 8.28 -8.94 2.00
CA ASP A 59 8.71 -7.73 2.67
C ASP A 59 10.11 -8.00 3.24
N GLY A 60 11.02 -7.05 3.07
CA GLY A 60 12.43 -7.23 3.42
C GLY A 60 13.27 -8.01 2.39
N SER A 61 12.69 -8.78 1.46
CA SER A 61 13.52 -9.57 0.52
C SER A 61 14.39 -8.73 -0.43
N SER A 62 13.94 -7.52 -0.80
CA SER A 62 14.76 -6.58 -1.58
C SER A 62 15.91 -6.01 -0.74
N PHE A 63 15.66 -5.76 0.54
CA PHE A 63 16.68 -5.31 1.50
C PHE A 63 17.69 -6.42 1.74
N GLU A 64 17.25 -7.63 2.10
CA GLU A 64 18.10 -8.80 2.26
C GLU A 64 18.97 -9.05 1.02
N LYS A 65 18.41 -9.01 -0.20
CA LYS A 65 19.21 -9.15 -1.44
C LYS A 65 20.31 -8.10 -1.60
N GLN A 66 20.11 -6.89 -1.07
CA GLN A 66 21.10 -5.83 -1.16
C GLN A 66 22.25 -6.03 -0.16
N PHE A 67 21.99 -6.61 1.00
CA PHE A 67 22.98 -6.78 2.07
C PHE A 67 23.57 -8.21 2.20
N THR A 68 22.90 -9.24 1.70
CA THR A 68 23.43 -10.63 1.68
C THR A 68 24.51 -10.83 0.61
N ARG A 69 24.45 -10.11 -0.53
CA ARG A 69 25.44 -10.22 -1.61
C ARG A 69 26.90 -9.99 -1.17
N PRO A 70 27.23 -8.92 -0.42
CA PRO A 70 28.62 -8.68 -0.01
C PRO A 70 29.16 -9.72 1.00
N ILE A 71 28.32 -10.40 1.78
CA ILE A 71 28.77 -11.40 2.77
C ILE A 71 29.34 -12.65 2.07
N ILE A 72 28.71 -13.06 0.96
CA ILE A 72 29.15 -14.24 0.19
C ILE A 72 30.42 -13.93 -0.60
N GLU A 73 30.52 -12.75 -1.22
CA GLU A 73 31.70 -12.34 -2.00
C GLU A 73 32.93 -12.03 -1.13
N GLY A 74 32.72 -11.56 0.11
CA GLY A 74 33.81 -11.33 1.08
C GLY A 74 34.44 -12.61 1.63
N ASN A 75 33.65 -13.67 1.84
CA ASN A 75 34.14 -14.95 2.36
C ASN A 75 34.87 -15.80 1.30
N LEU A 76 34.49 -15.69 0.02
CA LEU A 76 35.13 -16.46 -1.06
C LEU A 76 36.54 -15.97 -1.40
N ARG A 77 36.95 -14.78 -0.95
CA ARG A 77 38.32 -14.26 -1.10
C ARG A 77 39.29 -14.69 -0.01
N GLN A 78 38.80 -15.25 1.10
CA GLN A 78 39.66 -15.71 2.22
C GLN A 78 39.89 -17.24 2.21
N ALA A 79 39.11 -18.00 1.44
CA ALA A 79 39.18 -19.46 1.39
C ALA A 79 40.08 -20.02 0.26
N GLN A 80 40.93 -19.19 -0.36
CA GLN A 80 41.86 -19.58 -1.44
C GLN A 80 43.35 -19.42 -1.08
N PHE A 81 43.69 -19.48 0.21
CA PHE A 81 45.08 -19.66 0.67
C PHE A 81 45.22 -20.96 1.44
#